data_AF-A0A3P3XHX6-F1
#
_entry.id   AF-A0A3P3XHX6-F1
#
_cell.length_a   1.000
_cell.length_b   1.000
_cell.length_c   1.000
_cell.angle_alpha   90.00
_cell.angle_beta   90.00
_cell.angle_gamma   90.00
#
_symmetry.space_group_name_H-M   'P 1'
#
loop_
_entity.id
_entity.type
_entity.pdbx_description
1 polymer ?
#
loop_
_entity_poly.entity_id
_entity_poly.type
_entity_poly.pdbx_seq_one_letter_code
_entity_poly.pdbx_strand_id
1 'polypeptide(L)'
;MPMDFVNSPRVDTLVTESEKKVFELFETMVRTTGQERVQSAIALANLLGNPGEFSFYIDCTEDQRIIRVFHLLRVFRENMTLLIHKTWVDGSENLQQDQLLGDLARFIQEFRDGRIVSAFRSFVGISRQIPSLLFGSLGKANDFLEYAFRIDPKFGLFFWYIAEIDLQLRNIESIPEHRELFELEVLIGTFVISCF
;
A
#
# COMPACT_ATOMS: atom_id res chain seq x y z
N MET A 1 7.94 2.02 18.26
CA MET A 1 8.70 2.99 17.47
C MET A 1 8.08 3.05 16.08
N PRO A 2 8.01 4.22 15.43
CA PRO A 2 7.69 4.27 14.02
C PRO A 2 8.77 3.48 13.27
N MET A 3 8.36 2.52 12.43
CA MET A 3 9.28 1.92 11.45
C MET A 3 9.58 3.00 10.42
N ASP A 4 10.74 3.66 10.52
CA ASP A 4 11.24 4.57 9.49
C ASP A 4 12.03 3.72 8.50
N PHE A 5 11.35 3.14 7.51
CA PHE A 5 11.97 2.21 6.57
C PHE A 5 12.86 2.90 5.51
N VAL A 6 12.80 4.23 5.37
CA VAL A 6 13.45 4.92 4.24
C VAL A 6 14.81 5.47 4.64
N ASN A 7 15.85 4.77 4.21
CA ASN A 7 17.18 5.35 3.99
C ASN A 7 17.51 5.17 2.51
N SER A 8 17.04 6.10 1.67
CA SER A 8 17.11 6.03 0.19
C SER A 8 18.49 5.60 -0.35
N PRO A 9 19.64 6.13 0.14
CA PRO A 9 20.97 5.68 -0.30
C PRO A 9 21.26 4.19 -0.08
N ARG A 10 20.64 3.55 0.91
CA ARG A 10 20.78 2.09 1.14
C ARG A 10 19.88 1.29 0.23
N VAL A 11 18.64 1.75 0.01
CA VAL A 11 17.67 1.06 -0.85
C VAL A 11 18.15 1.03 -2.30
N ASP A 12 18.80 2.08 -2.79
CA ASP A 12 19.36 2.15 -4.16
C ASP A 12 20.39 1.05 -4.46
N THR A 13 21.06 0.51 -3.42
CA THR A 13 22.03 -0.59 -3.56
C THR A 13 21.39 -1.97 -3.56
N LEU A 14 20.11 -2.06 -3.24
CA LEU A 14 19.34 -3.30 -3.12
C LEU A 14 18.48 -3.59 -4.36
N VAL A 15 18.44 -2.66 -5.32
CA VAL A 15 17.60 -2.73 -6.50
C VAL A 15 18.40 -2.68 -7.80
N THR A 16 17.87 -3.35 -8.82
CA THR A 16 18.36 -3.29 -10.21
C THR A 16 17.98 -1.96 -10.88
N GLU A 17 18.63 -1.62 -11.99
CA GLU A 17 18.27 -0.45 -12.80
C GLU A 17 16.81 -0.46 -13.27
N SER A 18 16.25 -1.65 -13.53
CA SER A 18 14.82 -1.78 -13.86
C SER A 18 13.91 -1.42 -12.69
N GLU A 19 14.30 -1.74 -11.47
CA GLU A 19 13.52 -1.51 -10.25
C GLU A 19 13.66 -0.07 -9.76
N LYS A 20 14.77 0.62 -10.03
CA LYS A 20 14.92 2.07 -9.77
C LYS A 20 13.85 2.94 -10.42
N LYS A 21 13.26 2.47 -11.52
CA LYS A 21 12.12 3.14 -12.17
C LYS A 21 10.92 3.31 -11.21
N VAL A 22 10.78 2.44 -10.21
CA VAL A 22 9.75 2.57 -9.18
C VAL A 22 9.89 3.90 -8.43
N PHE A 23 11.13 4.31 -8.12
CA PHE A 23 11.40 5.54 -7.37
C PHE A 23 11.09 6.78 -8.23
N GLU A 24 11.53 6.76 -9.49
CA GLU A 24 11.26 7.84 -10.45
C GLU A 24 9.76 8.00 -10.73
N LEU A 25 9.05 6.89 -10.93
CA LEU A 25 7.61 6.88 -11.18
C LEU A 25 6.81 7.35 -9.96
N PHE A 26 7.21 6.92 -8.76
CA PHE A 26 6.60 7.40 -7.53
C PHE A 26 6.81 8.91 -7.35
N GLU A 27 8.04 9.40 -7.51
CA GLU A 27 8.33 10.83 -7.43
C GLU A 27 7.52 11.63 -8.46
N THR A 28 7.45 11.13 -9.69
CA THR A 28 6.64 11.75 -10.77
C THR A 28 5.16 11.78 -10.38
N MET A 29 4.61 10.68 -9.88
CA MET A 29 3.22 10.60 -9.43
C MET A 29 2.91 11.62 -8.31
N VAL A 30 3.82 11.78 -7.35
CA VAL A 30 3.65 12.75 -6.25
C VAL A 30 3.71 14.20 -6.74
N ARG A 31 4.63 14.52 -7.65
CA ARG A 31 4.88 15.90 -8.12
C ARG A 31 3.92 16.39 -9.19
N THR A 32 3.37 15.49 -10.00
CA THR A 32 2.48 15.83 -11.13
C THR A 32 1.02 15.74 -10.72
N THR A 33 0.08 16.15 -11.57
CA THR A 33 -1.38 16.04 -11.35
C THR A 33 -2.10 15.58 -12.61
N GLY A 34 -3.37 15.16 -12.47
CA GLY A 34 -4.21 14.76 -13.60
C GLY A 34 -3.63 13.59 -14.41
N GLN A 35 -3.67 13.69 -15.74
CA GLN A 35 -3.35 12.57 -16.63
C GLN A 35 -1.91 12.04 -16.46
N GLU A 36 -0.94 12.91 -16.19
CA GLU A 36 0.47 12.51 -16.00
C GLU A 36 0.66 11.71 -14.70
N ARG A 37 -0.03 12.13 -13.63
CA ARG A 37 -0.07 11.39 -12.36
C ARG A 37 -0.71 10.02 -12.55
N VAL A 38 -1.83 9.95 -13.28
CA VAL A 38 -2.53 8.70 -13.57
C VAL A 38 -1.65 7.74 -14.38
N GLN A 39 -0.92 8.23 -15.39
CA GLN A 39 0.01 7.43 -16.17
C GLN A 39 1.16 6.88 -15.31
N SER A 40 1.70 7.71 -14.42
CA SER A 40 2.73 7.31 -13.46
C SER A 40 2.22 6.24 -12.50
N ALA A 41 0.97 6.39 -12.01
CA ALA A 41 0.32 5.40 -11.15
C ALA A 41 0.15 4.03 -11.84
N ILE A 42 -0.30 4.01 -13.10
CA ILE A 42 -0.44 2.77 -13.87
C ILE A 42 0.93 2.10 -14.08
N ALA A 43 1.94 2.88 -14.47
CA ALA A 43 3.29 2.36 -14.68
C ALA A 43 3.89 1.81 -13.37
N LEU A 44 3.69 2.52 -12.26
CA LEU A 44 4.12 2.10 -10.93
C LEU A 44 3.44 0.78 -10.53
N ALA A 45 2.12 0.67 -10.70
CA ALA A 45 1.37 -0.54 -10.38
C ALA A 45 1.80 -1.74 -11.23
N ASN A 46 2.21 -1.53 -12.49
CA ASN A 46 2.74 -2.60 -13.35
C ASN A 46 4.07 -3.17 -12.83
N LEU A 47 4.89 -2.36 -12.15
CA LEU A 47 6.15 -2.82 -11.57
C LEU A 47 5.93 -3.52 -10.23
N LEU A 48 5.03 -2.99 -9.40
CA LEU A 48 4.76 -3.51 -8.06
C LEU A 48 3.86 -4.75 -8.04
N GLY A 49 2.86 -4.81 -8.92
CA GLY A 49 1.87 -5.89 -8.99
C GLY A 49 1.95 -6.71 -10.27
N ASN A 50 0.79 -7.17 -10.73
CA ASN A 50 0.63 -7.87 -12.00
C ASN A 50 0.53 -6.86 -13.17
N PRO A 51 1.44 -6.90 -14.16
CA PRO A 51 1.44 -5.96 -15.26
C PRO A 51 0.12 -5.96 -16.05
N GLY A 52 -0.43 -4.77 -16.29
CA GLY A 52 -1.63 -4.55 -17.10
C GLY A 52 -2.95 -4.71 -16.34
N GLU A 53 -2.96 -5.25 -15.13
CA GLU A 53 -4.20 -5.48 -14.38
C GLU A 53 -4.71 -4.21 -13.69
N PHE A 54 -3.82 -3.31 -13.28
CA PHE A 54 -4.22 -2.10 -12.56
C PHE A 54 -5.05 -1.12 -13.43
N SER A 55 -4.78 -1.06 -14.74
CA SER A 55 -5.55 -0.21 -15.65
C SER A 55 -7.03 -0.58 -15.68
N PHE A 56 -7.40 -1.82 -15.30
CA PHE A 56 -8.79 -2.21 -15.12
C PHE A 56 -9.54 -1.29 -14.13
N TYR A 57 -8.88 -0.75 -13.11
CA TYR A 57 -9.52 0.13 -12.12
C TYR A 57 -9.51 1.61 -12.52
N ILE A 58 -8.76 1.97 -13.55
CA ILE A 58 -8.50 3.36 -13.95
C ILE A 58 -9.16 3.67 -15.30
N ASP A 59 -8.91 2.83 -16.31
CA ASP A 59 -9.40 3.00 -17.68
C ASP A 59 -10.84 2.47 -17.80
N CYS A 60 -11.77 3.20 -17.18
CA CYS A 60 -13.18 2.84 -17.14
C CYS A 60 -14.09 4.05 -16.97
N THR A 61 -15.39 3.87 -17.22
CA THR A 61 -16.38 4.90 -16.89
C THR A 61 -16.57 5.01 -15.37
N GLU A 62 -17.09 6.14 -14.88
CA GLU A 62 -17.29 6.34 -13.44
C GLU A 62 -18.15 5.23 -12.80
N ASP A 63 -19.24 4.83 -13.46
CA ASP A 63 -20.10 3.74 -13.00
C ASP A 63 -19.36 2.40 -12.89
N GLN A 64 -18.49 2.11 -13.87
CA GLN A 64 -17.64 0.91 -13.84
C GLN A 64 -16.59 1.02 -12.74
N ARG A 65 -16.00 2.20 -12.56
CA ARG A 65 -14.96 2.46 -11.57
C ARG A 65 -15.42 2.11 -10.17
N ILE A 66 -16.61 2.57 -9.78
CA ILE A 66 -17.22 2.27 -8.47
C ILE A 66 -17.31 0.75 -8.26
N ILE A 67 -17.86 0.02 -9.25
CA ILE A 67 -18.03 -1.44 -9.15
C ILE A 67 -16.67 -2.16 -9.04
N ARG A 68 -15.71 -1.78 -9.89
CA ARG A 68 -14.39 -2.42 -9.95
C ARG A 68 -13.58 -2.15 -8.69
N VAL A 69 -13.57 -0.91 -8.21
CA VAL A 69 -12.89 -0.53 -6.96
C VAL A 69 -13.53 -1.21 -5.76
N PHE A 70 -14.87 -1.32 -5.71
CA PHE A 70 -15.53 -2.03 -4.61
C PHE A 70 -15.21 -3.52 -4.61
N HIS A 71 -15.04 -4.12 -5.80
CA HIS A 71 -14.55 -5.49 -5.91
C HIS A 71 -13.12 -5.61 -5.39
N LEU A 72 -12.20 -4.73 -5.78
CA LEU A 72 -10.82 -4.71 -5.29
C LEU A 72 -10.77 -4.60 -3.77
N LEU A 73 -11.49 -3.64 -3.18
CA LEU A 73 -11.56 -3.47 -1.73
C LEU A 73 -12.10 -4.71 -1.01
N ARG A 74 -13.03 -5.44 -1.64
CA ARG A 74 -13.53 -6.71 -1.10
C ARG A 74 -12.45 -7.80 -1.11
N VAL A 75 -11.74 -7.97 -2.24
CA VAL A 75 -10.64 -8.95 -2.35
C VAL A 75 -9.54 -8.62 -1.36
N PHE A 76 -9.12 -7.35 -1.29
CA PHE A 76 -8.16 -6.87 -0.29
C PHE A 76 -8.58 -7.22 1.14
N ARG A 77 -9.85 -6.96 1.49
CA ARG A 77 -10.38 -7.30 2.82
C ARG A 77 -10.34 -8.81 3.07
N GLU A 78 -10.71 -9.63 2.08
CA GLU A 78 -10.66 -11.09 2.19
C GLU A 78 -9.22 -11.58 2.45
N ASN A 79 -8.25 -11.09 1.67
CA ASN A 79 -6.82 -11.44 1.84
C ASN A 79 -6.28 -10.99 3.21
N MET A 80 -6.58 -9.77 3.62
CA MET A 80 -6.14 -9.24 4.92
C MET A 80 -6.77 -9.99 6.09
N THR A 81 -8.07 -10.28 6.04
CA THR A 81 -8.75 -11.09 7.06
C THR A 81 -8.13 -12.48 7.17
N LEU A 82 -7.81 -13.12 6.05
CA LEU A 82 -7.11 -14.42 6.04
C LEU A 82 -5.72 -14.33 6.66
N LEU A 83 -4.94 -13.30 6.31
CA LEU A 83 -3.62 -13.06 6.89
C LEU A 83 -3.73 -12.89 8.41
N ILE A 84 -4.63 -12.03 8.86
CA ILE A 84 -4.90 -11.76 10.28
C ILE A 84 -5.24 -13.08 10.99
N HIS A 85 -6.22 -13.84 10.52
CA HIS A 85 -6.60 -15.10 11.18
C HIS A 85 -5.48 -16.14 11.20
N LYS A 86 -4.63 -16.21 10.17
CA LYS A 86 -3.50 -17.16 10.13
C LYS A 86 -2.37 -16.80 11.08
N THR A 87 -2.21 -15.52 11.44
CA THR A 87 -1.14 -15.07 12.33
C THR A 87 -1.38 -15.48 13.80
N TRP A 88 -2.64 -15.60 14.22
CA TRP A 88 -2.98 -15.97 15.59
C TRP A 88 -3.49 -17.42 15.68
N VAL A 89 -3.08 -18.13 16.73
CA VAL A 89 -3.51 -19.52 16.96
C VAL A 89 -4.96 -19.53 17.42
N ASP A 90 -5.76 -20.43 16.85
CA ASP A 90 -7.16 -20.67 17.22
C ASP A 90 -7.33 -20.85 18.74
N GLY A 91 -8.23 -20.07 19.33
CA GLY A 91 -8.63 -20.21 20.74
C GLY A 91 -8.09 -19.16 21.71
N SER A 92 -7.32 -18.17 21.25
CA SER A 92 -6.95 -17.00 22.07
C SER A 92 -7.82 -15.79 21.71
N GLU A 93 -8.61 -15.27 22.65
CA GLU A 93 -9.22 -13.94 22.51
C GLU A 93 -8.08 -12.92 22.43
N ASN A 94 -7.88 -12.32 21.25
CA ASN A 94 -6.79 -11.39 21.03
C ASN A 94 -7.33 -10.00 20.67
N LEU A 95 -7.36 -9.11 21.66
CA LEU A 95 -7.79 -7.72 21.49
C LEU A 95 -7.08 -7.00 20.33
N GLN A 96 -5.85 -7.38 19.98
CA GLN A 96 -5.12 -6.79 18.86
C GLN A 96 -5.66 -7.26 17.50
N GLN A 97 -6.13 -8.51 17.42
CA GLN A 97 -6.74 -9.07 16.22
C GLN A 97 -8.07 -8.38 15.93
N ASP A 98 -8.94 -8.26 16.93
CA ASP A 98 -10.23 -7.59 16.80
C ASP A 98 -10.08 -6.11 16.44
N GLN A 99 -9.09 -5.43 17.04
CA GLN A 99 -8.78 -4.05 16.69
C GLN A 99 -8.36 -3.92 15.22
N LEU A 100 -7.49 -4.81 14.72
CA LEU A 100 -7.02 -4.77 13.34
C LEU A 100 -8.14 -5.10 12.33
N LEU A 101 -9.02 -6.05 12.66
CA LEU A 101 -10.24 -6.32 11.87
C LEU A 101 -11.19 -5.11 11.86
N GLY A 102 -11.33 -4.43 13.01
CA GLY A 102 -12.11 -3.20 13.13
C GLY A 102 -11.52 -2.04 12.32
N ASP A 103 -10.20 -1.88 12.33
CA ASP A 103 -9.49 -0.87 11.54
C ASP A 103 -9.60 -1.17 10.03
N LEU A 104 -9.52 -2.44 9.64
CA LEU A 104 -9.77 -2.89 8.27
C LEU A 104 -11.20 -2.56 7.82
N ALA A 105 -12.21 -2.86 8.65
CA ALA A 105 -13.59 -2.52 8.33
C ALA A 105 -13.80 -1.00 8.20
N ARG A 106 -13.17 -0.21 9.09
CA ARG A 106 -13.22 1.26 9.06
C ARG A 106 -12.62 1.82 7.79
N PHE A 107 -11.43 1.35 7.40
CA PHE A 107 -10.77 1.73 6.14
C PHE A 107 -11.69 1.57 4.94
N ILE A 108 -12.30 0.40 4.79
CA ILE A 108 -13.18 0.11 3.65
C ILE A 108 -14.38 1.06 3.62
N GLN A 109 -14.97 1.35 4.78
CA GLN A 109 -16.09 2.29 4.89
C GLN A 109 -15.67 3.72 4.56
N GLU A 110 -14.53 4.18 5.11
CA GLU A 110 -13.99 5.51 4.83
C GLU A 110 -13.74 5.74 3.34
N PHE A 111 -13.17 4.74 2.65
CA PHE A 111 -12.94 4.82 1.21
C PHE A 111 -14.27 4.92 0.45
N ARG A 112 -15.25 4.07 0.78
CA ARG A 112 -16.58 4.06 0.15
C ARG A 112 -17.36 5.35 0.36
N ASP A 113 -17.20 5.99 1.51
CA ASP A 113 -17.81 7.29 1.82
C ASP A 113 -17.09 8.46 1.14
N GLY A 114 -16.02 8.21 0.38
CA GLY A 114 -15.20 9.25 -0.25
C GLY A 114 -14.34 10.06 0.73
N ARG A 115 -14.19 9.58 1.98
CA ARG A 115 -13.33 10.16 3.03
C ARG A 115 -11.87 9.76 2.82
N ILE A 116 -11.32 10.12 1.65
CA ILE A 116 -10.03 9.61 1.15
C ILE A 116 -8.86 9.87 2.12
N VAL A 117 -8.77 11.04 2.74
CA VAL A 117 -7.67 11.32 3.70
C VAL A 117 -7.73 10.40 4.93
N SER A 118 -8.94 10.11 5.42
CA SER A 118 -9.14 9.15 6.51
C SER A 118 -8.81 7.73 6.05
N ALA A 119 -9.30 7.33 4.87
CA ALA A 119 -9.02 6.03 4.29
C ALA A 119 -7.52 5.81 4.09
N PHE A 120 -6.79 6.81 3.60
CA PHE A 120 -5.34 6.78 3.44
C PHE A 120 -4.63 6.56 4.79
N ARG A 121 -4.99 7.33 5.83
CA ARG A 121 -4.48 7.14 7.20
C ARG A 121 -4.70 5.71 7.71
N SER A 122 -5.93 5.21 7.55
CA SER A 122 -6.30 3.86 7.98
C SER A 122 -5.54 2.79 7.19
N PHE A 123 -5.41 2.95 5.88
CA PHE A 123 -4.66 2.04 5.00
C PHE A 123 -3.17 1.97 5.39
N VAL A 124 -2.52 3.11 5.62
CA VAL A 124 -1.13 3.17 6.08
C VAL A 124 -1.00 2.48 7.44
N GLY A 125 -1.92 2.76 8.37
CA GLY A 125 -1.94 2.12 9.70
C GLY A 125 -2.02 0.59 9.64
N ILE A 126 -2.90 0.05 8.79
CA ILE A 126 -3.05 -1.39 8.55
C ILE A 126 -1.78 -1.96 7.90
N SER A 127 -1.27 -1.29 6.86
CA SER A 127 -0.12 -1.76 6.08
C SER A 127 1.16 -1.87 6.92
N ARG A 128 1.32 -1.00 7.93
CA ARG A 128 2.43 -1.07 8.91
C ARG A 128 2.41 -2.33 9.79
N GLN A 129 1.25 -2.98 9.94
CA GLN A 129 1.16 -4.22 10.71
C GLN A 129 1.56 -5.45 9.90
N ILE A 130 1.47 -5.39 8.56
CA ILE A 130 1.70 -6.53 7.66
C ILE A 130 3.06 -7.21 7.89
N PRO A 131 4.20 -6.49 8.02
CA PRO A 131 5.49 -7.13 8.32
C PRO A 131 5.45 -8.00 9.57
N SER A 132 4.81 -7.51 10.64
CA SER A 132 4.70 -8.25 11.89
C SER A 132 3.74 -9.44 11.77
N LEU A 133 2.69 -9.33 10.97
CA LEU A 133 1.76 -10.43 10.70
C LEU A 133 2.42 -11.58 9.95
N LEU A 134 3.30 -11.26 8.98
CA LEU A 134 3.97 -12.23 8.14
C LEU A 134 5.23 -12.84 8.78
N PHE A 135 6.02 -12.04 9.53
CA PHE A 135 7.34 -12.44 10.01
C PHE A 135 7.54 -12.29 11.52
N GLY A 136 6.48 -11.98 12.28
CA GLY A 136 6.56 -11.85 13.73
C GLY A 136 7.57 -10.78 14.18
N SER A 137 8.55 -11.17 15.00
CA SER A 137 9.57 -10.27 15.53
C SER A 137 10.52 -9.73 14.43
N LEU A 138 10.78 -10.49 13.36
CA LEU A 138 11.61 -10.03 12.24
C LEU A 138 10.93 -8.87 11.49
N GLY A 139 9.60 -8.88 11.42
CA GLY A 139 8.81 -7.79 10.85
C GLY A 139 8.91 -6.46 11.61
N LYS A 140 9.46 -6.47 12.83
CA LYS A 140 9.64 -5.29 13.68
C LYS A 140 11.10 -4.81 13.73
N ALA A 141 11.99 -5.50 13.02
CA ALA A 141 13.40 -5.17 13.02
C ALA A 141 13.66 -3.90 12.20
N ASN A 142 14.64 -3.09 12.62
CA ASN A 142 14.97 -1.82 11.94
C ASN A 142 15.50 -2.05 10.51
N ASP A 143 16.05 -3.22 10.23
CA ASP A 143 16.56 -3.66 8.94
C ASP A 143 15.55 -4.52 8.16
N PHE A 144 14.26 -4.54 8.55
CA PHE A 144 13.23 -5.32 7.88
C PHE A 144 13.17 -5.05 6.37
N LEU A 145 13.37 -3.80 5.94
CA LEU A 145 13.34 -3.48 4.51
C LEU A 145 14.47 -4.21 3.75
N GLU A 146 15.69 -4.22 4.30
CA GLU A 146 16.81 -4.99 3.70
C GLU A 146 16.50 -6.49 3.68
N TYR A 147 15.86 -6.99 4.73
CA TYR A 147 15.39 -8.37 4.81
C TYR A 147 14.33 -8.68 3.74
N ALA A 148 13.35 -7.81 3.53
CA ALA A 148 12.29 -7.97 2.53
C ALA A 148 12.88 -8.04 1.11
N PHE A 149 13.81 -7.14 0.76
CA PHE A 149 14.51 -7.15 -0.53
C PHE A 149 15.33 -8.43 -0.77
N ARG A 150 15.91 -9.03 0.28
CA ARG A 150 16.64 -10.30 0.17
C ARG A 150 15.74 -11.51 -0.06
N ILE A 151 14.48 -11.45 0.37
CA ILE A 151 13.50 -12.52 0.12
C ILE A 151 12.97 -12.42 -1.31
N ASP A 152 12.41 -11.26 -1.64
CA ASP A 152 11.79 -10.99 -2.92
C ASP A 152 11.86 -9.47 -3.20
N PRO A 153 12.48 -9.04 -4.30
CA PRO A 153 12.61 -7.62 -4.60
C PRO A 153 11.28 -6.88 -4.76
N LYS A 154 10.24 -7.49 -5.35
CA LYS A 154 8.92 -6.85 -5.48
C LYS A 154 8.27 -6.63 -4.12
N PHE A 155 8.42 -7.60 -3.23
CA PHE A 155 7.99 -7.51 -1.85
C PHE A 155 8.73 -6.40 -1.10
N GLY A 156 10.06 -6.30 -1.28
CA GLY A 156 10.87 -5.18 -0.78
C GLY A 156 10.39 -3.82 -1.28
N LEU A 157 10.14 -3.70 -2.60
CA LEU A 157 9.61 -2.48 -3.22
C LEU A 157 8.23 -2.10 -2.70
N PHE A 158 7.37 -3.08 -2.42
CA PHE A 158 6.07 -2.82 -1.82
C PHE A 158 6.21 -2.20 -0.41
N PHE A 159 7.08 -2.72 0.46
CA PHE A 159 7.27 -2.11 1.78
C PHE A 159 8.03 -0.79 1.74
N TRP A 160 8.93 -0.60 0.77
CA TRP A 160 9.49 0.72 0.49
C TRP A 160 8.36 1.71 0.14
N TYR A 161 7.46 1.33 -0.78
CA TYR A 161 6.33 2.15 -1.17
C TYR A 161 5.42 2.51 0.03
N ILE A 162 5.08 1.53 0.89
CA ILE A 162 4.30 1.77 2.12
C ILE A 162 5.01 2.76 3.05
N ALA A 163 6.34 2.72 3.11
CA ALA A 163 7.11 3.64 3.94
C ALA A 163 7.12 5.06 3.40
N GLU A 164 7.25 5.24 2.08
CA GLU A 164 7.18 6.55 1.46
C GLU A 164 5.82 7.22 1.69
N ILE A 165 4.72 6.49 1.53
CA ILE A 165 3.38 7.04 1.79
C ILE A 165 3.14 7.30 3.30
N ASP A 166 3.79 6.57 4.22
CA ASP A 166 3.79 6.91 5.66
C ASP A 166 4.54 8.21 5.94
N LEU A 167 5.61 8.52 5.19
CA LEU A 167 6.30 9.81 5.28
C LEU A 167 5.45 10.95 4.74
N GLN A 168 4.74 10.74 3.63
CA GLN A 168 3.78 11.71 3.10
C GLN A 168 2.67 12.03 4.11
N LEU A 169 2.19 11.02 4.84
CA LEU A 169 1.16 11.19 5.87
C LEU A 169 1.57 12.19 6.96
N ARG A 170 2.87 12.31 7.23
CA ARG A 170 3.41 13.27 8.21
C ARG A 170 3.44 14.71 7.68
N ASN A 171 3.33 14.89 6.36
CA ASN A 171 3.49 16.18 5.66
C ASN A 171 2.34 16.50 4.67
N ILE A 172 1.12 16.02 4.94
CA ILE A 172 -0.04 16.13 4.02
C ILE A 172 -0.27 17.55 3.48
N GLU A 173 -0.12 18.57 4.34
CA GLU A 173 -0.42 19.97 3.99
C GLU A 173 0.48 20.53 2.89
N SER A 174 1.65 19.91 2.66
CA SER A 174 2.60 20.32 1.62
C SER A 174 2.33 19.71 0.24
N ILE A 175 1.35 18.80 0.13
CA ILE A 175 1.12 18.01 -1.08
C ILE A 175 -0.04 18.59 -1.91
N PRO A 176 0.22 19.06 -3.14
CA PRO A 176 -0.82 19.55 -4.06
C PRO A 176 -1.78 18.43 -4.45
N GLU A 177 -3.08 18.74 -4.47
CA GLU A 177 -4.13 17.79 -4.91
C GLU A 177 -4.03 16.42 -4.22
N HIS A 178 -3.64 16.41 -2.93
CA HIS A 178 -3.38 15.19 -2.16
C HIS A 178 -4.56 14.19 -2.15
N ARG A 179 -5.80 14.65 -2.40
CA ARG A 179 -6.95 13.74 -2.47
C ARG A 179 -6.84 12.75 -3.63
N GLU A 180 -6.50 13.22 -4.84
CA GLU A 180 -6.33 12.35 -6.01
C GLU A 180 -5.12 11.42 -5.80
N LEU A 181 -4.01 11.97 -5.31
CA LEU A 181 -2.80 11.20 -5.01
C LEU A 181 -3.10 10.06 -4.01
N PHE A 182 -3.71 10.38 -2.87
CA PHE A 182 -4.01 9.38 -1.84
C PHE A 182 -5.00 8.32 -2.30
N GLU A 183 -5.94 8.69 -3.17
CA GLU A 183 -6.84 7.72 -3.78
C GLU A 183 -6.06 6.73 -4.65
N LEU A 184 -5.21 7.21 -5.55
CA LEU A 184 -4.35 6.36 -6.38
C LEU A 184 -3.42 5.51 -5.53
N GLU A 185 -2.81 6.07 -4.49
CA GLU A 185 -1.86 5.37 -3.64
C GLU A 185 -2.52 4.23 -2.84
N VAL A 186 -3.72 4.47 -2.30
CA VAL A 186 -4.52 3.41 -1.67
C VAL A 186 -4.91 2.34 -2.69
N LEU A 187 -5.33 2.74 -3.89
CA LEU A 187 -5.69 1.77 -4.93
C LEU A 187 -4.50 0.91 -5.35
N ILE A 188 -3.31 1.50 -5.54
CA ILE A 188 -2.08 0.75 -5.85
C ILE A 188 -1.76 -0.22 -4.71
N GLY A 189 -1.75 0.26 -3.46
CA GLY A 189 -1.41 -0.58 -2.32
C GLY A 189 -2.39 -1.74 -2.10
N THR A 190 -3.70 -1.48 -2.25
CA THR A 190 -4.73 -2.53 -2.16
C THR A 190 -4.66 -3.51 -3.32
N PHE A 191 -4.39 -3.04 -4.55
CA PHE A 191 -4.13 -3.87 -5.72
C PHE A 191 -2.94 -4.81 -5.51
N VAL A 192 -1.80 -4.27 -5.10
CA VAL A 192 -0.58 -5.06 -4.89
C VAL A 192 -0.78 -6.15 -3.82
N ILE A 193 -1.42 -5.82 -2.69
CA ILE A 193 -1.76 -6.83 -1.66
C ILE A 193 -2.75 -7.88 -2.19
N SER A 194 -3.60 -7.50 -3.14
CA SER A 194 -4.57 -8.43 -3.75
C SER A 194 -3.95 -9.33 -4.80
N CYS A 195 -2.73 -9.04 -5.27
CA CYS A 195 -1.95 -9.88 -6.19
C CYS A 195 -1.19 -11.01 -5.47
N PHE A 196 -0.93 -10.87 -4.16
CA PHE A 196 -0.26 -11.87 -3.32
C PHE A 196 -1.26 -12.82 -2.66
#